data_AF-D8F6U8-F1
#
_entry.id   AF-D8F6U8-F1
#
_cell.length_a   1.000
_cell.length_b   1.000
_cell.length_c   1.000
_cell.angle_alpha   90.00
_cell.angle_beta   90.00
_cell.angle_gamma   90.00
#
_symmetry.space_group_name_H-M   'P 1'
#
loop_
_entity.id
_entity.type
_entity.pdbx_description
1 polymer ?
#
loop_
_entity_poly.entity_id
_entity_poly.type
_entity_poly.pdbx_seq_one_letter_code
_entity_poly.pdbx_strand_id
1 'polypeptide(L)'
;MTSVCSVGLDMVCIPGDTNADTISALIADEMAIGVINHKTTATRLIPVPGKQPGDWVHWGGLFGASPVMAIRASGASSGFVQCGGRIPAPVHSFKN
;
A
#
# COMPACT_ATOMS: atom_id res chain seq x y z
N MET A 1 -2.66 -11.70 1.89
CA MET A 1 -2.15 -11.99 3.26
C MET A 1 -2.72 -11.02 4.29
N THR A 2 -2.91 -9.75 3.94
CA THR A 2 -3.36 -8.68 4.85
C THR A 2 -4.77 -8.82 5.41
N SER A 3 -5.68 -9.48 4.69
CA SER A 3 -7.05 -9.74 5.16
C SER A 3 -7.15 -10.65 6.39
N VAL A 4 -6.17 -11.50 6.67
CA VAL A 4 -6.28 -12.55 7.71
C VAL A 4 -5.40 -12.26 8.93
N CYS A 5 -4.06 -12.25 8.78
CA CYS A 5 -3.13 -12.21 9.92
C CYS A 5 -2.10 -11.07 9.89
N SER A 6 -2.05 -10.26 8.83
CA SER A 6 -0.97 -9.26 8.72
C SER A 6 -1.35 -7.92 9.34
N VAL A 7 -0.31 -7.18 9.74
CA VAL A 7 -0.35 -5.76 10.11
C VAL A 7 -0.57 -4.84 8.92
N GLY A 8 -0.63 -5.37 7.69
CA GLY A 8 -0.75 -4.61 6.45
C GLY A 8 0.51 -4.75 5.59
N LEU A 9 0.85 -3.69 4.85
CA LEU A 9 2.07 -3.59 4.04
C LEU A 9 3.16 -2.91 4.87
N ASP A 10 4.17 -3.67 5.30
CA ASP A 10 5.27 -3.12 6.09
C ASP A 10 6.63 -3.28 5.38
N MET A 11 7.44 -2.22 5.41
CA MET A 11 8.77 -2.16 4.78
C MET A 11 8.77 -2.54 3.29
N VAL A 12 7.76 -2.12 2.54
CA VAL A 12 7.65 -2.46 1.11
C VAL A 12 8.37 -1.40 0.27
N CYS A 13 9.48 -1.79 -0.34
CA CYS A 13 10.21 -0.93 -1.27
C CYS A 13 9.51 -0.86 -2.61
N ILE A 14 9.34 0.34 -3.16
CA ILE A 14 8.71 0.58 -4.45
C ILE A 14 9.57 1.52 -5.31
N PRO A 15 9.40 1.54 -6.64
CA PRO A 15 10.14 2.44 -7.51
C PRO A 15 9.96 3.90 -7.08
N GLY A 16 11.05 4.67 -7.05
CA GLY A 16 11.05 6.05 -6.56
C GLY A 16 10.26 7.02 -7.44
N ASP A 17 9.98 6.65 -8.69
CA ASP A 17 9.15 7.38 -9.64
C ASP A 17 7.65 7.02 -9.55
N THR A 18 7.24 6.21 -8.57
CA THR A 18 5.83 5.92 -8.34
C THR A 18 5.07 7.21 -7.99
N ASN A 19 4.04 7.52 -8.78
CA ASN A 19 3.23 8.72 -8.59
C ASN A 19 2.39 8.66 -7.30
N ALA A 20 2.11 9.84 -6.72
CA ALA A 20 1.37 9.99 -5.47
C ALA A 20 -0.03 9.37 -5.50
N ASP A 21 -0.74 9.42 -6.63
CA ASP A 21 -2.06 8.80 -6.75
C ASP A 21 -1.98 7.27 -6.63
N THR A 22 -0.96 6.64 -7.19
CA THR A 22 -0.77 5.20 -7.05
C THR A 22 -0.39 4.82 -5.61
N ILE A 23 0.43 5.62 -4.93
CA ILE A 23 0.72 5.44 -3.50
C ILE A 23 -0.56 5.58 -2.66
N SER A 24 -1.39 6.58 -2.98
CA SER A 24 -2.67 6.82 -2.30
C SER A 24 -3.65 5.66 -2.49
N ALA A 25 -3.71 5.07 -3.69
CA ALA A 25 -4.52 3.89 -3.97
C ALA A 25 -4.06 2.67 -3.18
N LEU A 26 -2.74 2.42 -3.08
CA LEU A 26 -2.21 1.32 -2.26
C LEU A 26 -2.57 1.49 -0.77
N ILE A 27 -2.54 2.72 -0.25
CA ILE A 27 -2.97 3.02 1.12
C ILE A 27 -4.48 2.79 1.26
N ALA A 28 -5.28 3.23 0.26
CA ALA A 28 -6.73 3.05 0.27
C ALA A 28 -7.14 1.56 0.26
N ASP A 29 -6.43 0.71 -0.48
CA ASP A 29 -6.68 -0.74 -0.51
C ASP A 29 -6.49 -1.37 0.88
N GLU A 30 -5.36 -1.08 1.56
CA GLU A 30 -5.11 -1.62 2.91
C GLU A 30 -6.03 -1.01 3.97
N MET A 31 -6.40 0.26 3.81
CA MET A 31 -7.43 0.89 4.65
C MET A 31 -8.77 0.18 4.48
N ALA A 32 -9.19 -0.10 3.24
CA ALA A 32 -10.45 -0.78 2.96
C ALA A 32 -10.49 -2.18 3.60
N ILE A 33 -9.38 -2.93 3.52
CA ILE A 33 -9.23 -4.23 4.19
C ILE A 33 -9.36 -4.09 5.72
N GLY A 34 -8.72 -3.09 6.32
CA GLY A 34 -8.80 -2.84 7.76
C GLY A 34 -10.22 -2.45 8.21
N VAL A 35 -10.84 -1.52 7.49
CA VAL A 35 -12.18 -1.01 7.77
C VAL A 35 -13.24 -2.12 7.66
N ILE A 36 -13.22 -2.93 6.59
CA ILE A 36 -14.25 -3.97 6.39
C ILE A 36 -14.13 -5.14 7.37
N ASN A 37 -12.89 -5.46 7.76
CA ASN A 37 -12.60 -6.60 8.63
C ASN A 37 -12.49 -6.22 10.12
N HIS A 38 -12.69 -4.95 10.48
CA HIS A 38 -12.45 -4.44 11.83
C HIS A 38 -11.05 -4.77 12.35
N LYS A 39 -10.04 -4.56 11.50
CA LYS A 39 -8.64 -4.82 11.85
C LYS A 39 -7.84 -3.55 11.76
N THR A 40 -6.85 -3.45 12.63
CA THR A 40 -5.82 -2.41 12.50
C THR A 40 -4.86 -2.84 11.41
N THR A 41 -4.81 -2.07 10.32
CA THR A 41 -3.85 -2.23 9.23
C THR A 41 -2.95 -0.99 9.16
N ALA A 42 -1.77 -1.17 8.59
CA ALA A 42 -0.80 -0.12 8.38
C ALA A 42 -0.13 -0.29 7.01
N THR A 43 0.28 0.83 6.43
CA THR A 43 0.98 0.85 5.14
C THR A 43 2.24 1.70 5.29
N ARG A 44 3.39 1.04 5.21
CA ARG A 44 4.72 1.65 5.14
C ARG A 44 5.37 1.28 3.80
N LEU A 45 5.14 2.15 2.82
CA LEU A 45 5.78 2.09 1.52
C LEU A 45 7.04 2.94 1.53
N ILE A 46 8.09 2.47 0.86
CA ILE A 46 9.37 3.17 0.77
C ILE A 46 9.69 3.38 -0.72
N PRO A 47 9.38 4.55 -1.28
CA PRO A 47 9.83 4.92 -2.62
C PRO A 47 11.35 5.08 -2.64
N VAL A 48 12.04 4.36 -3.54
CA VAL A 48 13.50 4.34 -3.59
C VAL A 48 13.99 5.04 -4.86
N PRO A 49 14.56 6.26 -4.75
CA PRO A 49 14.99 7.03 -5.92
C PRO A 49 15.98 6.27 -6.79
N GLY A 50 15.75 6.28 -8.11
CA GLY A 50 16.65 5.69 -9.11
C GLY A 50 16.67 4.16 -9.15
N LYS A 51 15.81 3.47 -8.40
CA LYS A 51 15.71 2.01 -8.39
C LYS A 51 14.49 1.52 -9.16
N GLN A 52 14.66 0.40 -9.85
CA GLN A 52 13.64 -0.28 -10.64
C GLN A 52 13.18 -1.57 -9.97
N PRO A 53 12.01 -2.13 -10.36
CA PRO A 53 11.57 -3.42 -9.85
C PRO A 53 12.62 -4.52 -10.04
N GLY A 54 12.86 -5.30 -8.98
CA GLY A 54 13.89 -6.34 -8.94
C GLY A 54 15.26 -5.86 -8.44
N ASP A 55 15.50 -4.54 -8.38
CA ASP A 55 16.68 -4.02 -7.69
C ASP A 55 16.61 -4.30 -6.20
N TRP A 56 17.78 -4.28 -5.55
CA TRP A 56 17.90 -4.44 -4.11
C TRP A 56 18.30 -3.12 -3.42
N VAL A 57 17.72 -2.91 -2.24
CA VAL A 57 18.08 -1.86 -1.30
C VAL A 57 18.75 -2.50 -0.09
N HIS A 58 19.93 -2.00 0.27
CA HIS A 58 20.66 -2.43 1.46
C HIS A 58 20.55 -1.35 2.53
N TRP A 59 19.91 -1.69 3.64
CA TRP A 59 19.68 -0.78 4.78
C TRP A 59 20.87 -0.74 5.75
N GLY A 60 21.76 -1.73 5.65
CA GLY A 60 22.95 -1.86 6.50
C GLY A 60 22.65 -2.48 7.87
N GLY A 61 23.68 -3.11 8.44
CA GLY A 61 23.62 -3.70 9.78
C GLY A 61 22.48 -4.70 9.96
N LEU A 62 21.70 -4.53 11.04
CA LEU A 62 20.60 -5.42 11.41
C LEU A 62 19.35 -5.26 10.52
N PHE A 63 19.22 -4.13 9.79
CA PHE A 63 18.04 -3.84 8.96
C PHE A 63 18.02 -4.61 7.63
N GLY A 64 19.10 -5.30 7.29
CA GLY A 64 19.15 -6.23 6.15
C GLY A 64 19.01 -5.55 4.79
N ALA A 65 18.34 -6.24 3.88
CA ALA A 65 18.10 -5.79 2.51
C ALA A 65 16.68 -6.14 2.06
N SER A 66 16.14 -5.35 1.14
CA SER A 66 14.78 -5.53 0.62
C SER A 66 14.75 -5.36 -0.90
N PRO A 67 14.02 -6.21 -1.63
CA PRO A 67 13.83 -6.04 -3.06
C PRO A 67 12.83 -4.91 -3.33
N VAL A 68 13.05 -4.17 -4.41
CA VAL A 68 12.09 -3.20 -4.95
C VAL A 68 10.99 -3.95 -5.68
N MET A 69 9.76 -3.81 -5.19
CA MET A 69 8.59 -4.52 -5.70
C MET A 69 8.00 -3.83 -6.92
N ALA A 70 7.59 -4.59 -7.92
CA ALA A 70 6.85 -4.05 -9.06
C ALA A 70 5.45 -3.58 -8.62
N ILE A 71 5.03 -2.42 -9.13
CA ILE A 71 3.64 -1.96 -9.00
C ILE A 71 2.94 -2.14 -10.34
N ARG A 72 1.84 -2.91 -10.32
CA ARG A 72 0.99 -3.07 -11.49
C ARG A 72 0.17 -1.79 -11.71
N ALA A 73 0.04 -1.36 -12.96
CA ALA A 73 -0.81 -0.24 -13.36
C ALA A 73 -0.49 1.09 -12.65
N SER A 74 0.79 1.36 -12.38
CA SER A 74 1.22 2.68 -11.89
C SER A 74 0.76 3.79 -12.84
N GLY A 75 0.23 4.88 -12.28
CA GLY A 75 -0.35 5.98 -13.04
C GLY A 75 -1.84 5.85 -13.39
N ALA A 76 -2.47 4.68 -13.18
CA ALA A 76 -3.88 4.48 -13.54
C ALA A 76 -4.89 4.93 -12.47
N SER A 77 -4.43 5.28 -11.28
CA SER A 77 -5.29 5.50 -10.10
C SER A 77 -5.85 6.92 -9.96
N SER A 78 -5.46 7.86 -10.82
CA SER A 78 -5.80 9.28 -10.68
C SER A 78 -7.30 9.53 -10.63
N GLY A 79 -8.07 8.90 -11.52
CA GLY A 79 -9.53 9.05 -11.55
C GLY A 79 -10.21 8.66 -10.24
N PHE A 80 -9.74 7.61 -9.56
CA PHE A 80 -10.28 7.18 -8.27
C PHE A 80 -9.84 8.10 -7.13
N VAL A 81 -8.55 8.40 -7.04
CA VAL A 81 -7.99 9.21 -5.93
C VAL A 81 -8.53 10.63 -5.96
N GLN A 82 -8.69 11.21 -7.15
CA GLN A 82 -9.18 12.57 -7.33
C GLN A 82 -10.69 12.72 -7.09
N CYS A 83 -11.45 11.62 -6.94
CA CYS A 83 -12.84 11.71 -6.48
C CYS A 83 -12.92 12.42 -5.11
N GLY A 84 -11.90 12.26 -4.27
CA GLY A 84 -11.83 12.89 -2.96
C GLY A 84 -13.03 12.57 -2.05
N GLY A 85 -13.26 13.42 -1.07
CA GLY A 85 -14.40 13.29 -0.15
C GLY A 85 -14.20 12.22 0.93
N ARG A 86 -15.29 11.54 1.30
CA ARG A 86 -15.32 10.58 2.41
C ARG A 86 -15.96 9.27 1.97
N ILE A 87 -15.24 8.17 2.13
CA ILE A 87 -15.80 6.82 2.00
C ILE A 87 -16.68 6.58 3.25
N PRO A 88 -17.99 6.32 3.09
CA PRO A 88 -18.88 6.11 4.22
C PRO A 88 -18.53 4.82 4.96
N ALA A 89 -18.96 4.72 6.22
CA ALA A 89 -18.80 3.50 6.99
C ALA A 89 -19.48 2.31 6.28
N PRO A 90 -18.88 1.11 6.29
CA PRO A 90 -19.49 -0.04 5.66
C PRO A 90 -20.79 -0.42 6.36
N VAL A 91 -21.72 -1.02 5.60
CA VAL A 91 -22.98 -1.53 6.17
C VAL A 91 -22.68 -2.81 6.93
N HIS A 92 -22.71 -2.73 8.26
CA HIS A 92 -22.45 -3.85 9.15
C HIS A 92 -23.66 -4.78 9.34
N SER A 93 -24.86 -4.30 8.98
CA SER A 93 -26.15 -4.96 9.27
C SER A 93 -26.47 -6.19 8.40
N PHE A 94 -25.63 -6.52 7.41
CA PHE A 94 -25.74 -7.77 6.64
C PHE A 94 -24.77 -8.86 7.13
N LYS A 95 -24.35 -8.78 8.39
CA LYS A 95 -23.61 -9.83 9.09
C LYS A 95 -24.60 -10.57 10.00
N ASN A 96 -25.37 -11.48 9.38
CA ASN A 96 -26.54 -12.21 9.90
C ASN A 96 -27.81 -11.39 10.13
#